data_AF-A0A645F5N4-F1
#
_entry.id   AF-A0A645F5N4-F1
#
_cell.length_a   1.000
_cell.length_b   1.000
_cell.length_c   1.000
_cell.angle_alpha   90.00
_cell.angle_beta   90.00
_cell.angle_gamma   90.00
#
_symmetry.space_group_name_H-M   'P 1'
#
loop_
_entity.id
_entity.type
_entity.pdbx_description
1 polymer ?
#
loop_
_entity_poly.entity_id
_entity_poly.type
_entity_poly.pdbx_seq_one_letter_code
_entity_poly.pdbx_strand_id
1 'polypeptide(L)' 'MVPLFAKIIKQGVEEGVFHVLYPYETADILIRVIVGVPGSPAYDEYMNDDERRRRYLLSLRGVIAGTLGINSNEFSVYDE' A
#
# COMPACT_ATOMS: atom_id res chain seq x y z
N MET A 1 6.46 13.27 -4.67
CA MET A 1 6.39 12.01 -3.88
C MET A 1 6.62 10.78 -4.75
N VAL A 2 5.91 10.62 -5.88
CA VAL A 2 6.08 9.48 -6.81
C VAL A 2 7.54 9.12 -7.11
N PRO A 3 8.45 10.07 -7.46
CA PRO A 3 9.83 9.70 -7.81
C PRO A 3 10.64 9.08 -6.67
N LEU A 4 10.31 9.39 -5.41
CA LEU A 4 10.98 8.81 -4.25
C LEU A 4 10.54 7.37 -4.04
N PHE A 5 9.23 7.12 -4.04
CA PHE A 5 8.68 5.78 -3.89
C PHE A 5 9.06 4.88 -5.07
N ALA A 6 9.11 5.41 -6.28
CA ALA A 6 9.58 4.68 -7.45
C ALA A 6 11.02 4.17 -7.28
N LYS A 7 11.90 4.98 -6.67
CA LYS A 7 13.28 4.56 -6.36
C LYS A 7 13.31 3.43 -5.34
N ILE A 8 12.49 3.50 -4.29
CA ILE A 8 12.39 2.45 -3.27
C ILE A 8 11.89 1.14 -3.90
N ILE A 9 10.84 1.20 -4.71
CA ILE A 9 10.30 0.01 -5.39
C ILE A 9 11.35 -0.55 -6.35
N LYS A 10 12.05 0.30 -7.12
CA LYS A 10 13.12 -0.14 -8.02
C LYS A 10 14.25 -0.84 -7.27
N GLN A 11 14.68 -0.29 -6.14
CA GLN A 11 15.69 -0.91 -5.29
C GLN A 11 15.23 -2.29 -4.80
N GLY A 12 14.00 -2.41 -4.30
CA GLY A 12 13.47 -3.71 -3.86
C GLY A 12 13.36 -4.73 -4.99
N VAL A 13 13.12 -4.30 -6.23
CA VAL A 13 13.19 -5.19 -7.42
C VAL A 13 14.64 -5.63 -7.70
N GLU A 14 15.59 -4.70 -7.63
CA GLU A 14 17.02 -4.99 -7.82
C GLU A 14 17.57 -5.95 -6.74
N GLU A 15 17.04 -5.88 -5.53
CA GLU A 15 17.39 -6.76 -4.40
C GLU A 15 16.61 -8.09 -4.41
N GLY A 16 15.66 -8.28 -5.33
CA GLY A 16 14.83 -9.48 -5.42
C GLY A 16 13.75 -9.59 -4.33
N VAL A 17 13.47 -8.50 -3.62
CA VAL A 17 12.44 -8.42 -2.57
C VAL A 17 11.06 -8.17 -3.20
N PHE A 18 10.98 -7.32 -4.23
CA PHE A 18 9.73 -6.97 -4.90
C PHE A 18 9.66 -7.54 -6.32
N HIS A 19 8.45 -7.90 -6.77
CA HIS A 19 8.20 -8.41 -8.11
C HIS A 19 7.31 -7.44 -8.90
N VAL A 20 7.91 -6.34 -9.36
CA VAL A 20 7.22 -5.22 -10.02
C VAL A 20 7.86 -4.91 -11.37
N LEU A 21 7.05 -4.91 -12.45
CA LEU A 21 7.53 -4.61 -13.81
C LEU A 21 7.79 -3.12 -14.04
N TYR A 22 6.96 -2.24 -13.46
CA TYR A 22 6.97 -0.81 -13.72
C TYR A 22 6.97 -0.02 -12.39
N PRO A 23 8.15 0.19 -11.76
CA PRO A 23 8.23 0.79 -10.42
C PRO A 23 7.62 2.19 -10.30
N TYR A 24 7.71 3.01 -11.36
CA TYR A 24 7.21 4.39 -11.31
C TYR A 24 5.69 4.45 -11.31
N GLU A 25 5.06 3.76 -12.26
CA GLU A 25 3.60 3.66 -12.40
C GLU A 25 3.00 2.98 -11.17
N THR A 26 3.68 1.96 -10.64
CA THR A 26 3.27 1.28 -9.40
C THR A 26 3.28 2.25 -8.22
N ALA A 27 4.32 3.08 -8.08
CA ALA A 27 4.38 4.12 -7.05
C ALA A 27 3.26 5.16 -7.22
N ASP A 28 2.96 5.59 -8.44
CA ASP A 28 1.87 6.54 -8.72
C ASP A 28 0.50 5.95 -8.31
N ILE A 29 0.24 4.70 -8.68
CA ILE A 29 -0.99 3.98 -8.31
C ILE A 29 -1.16 3.90 -6.79
N LEU A 30 -0.13 3.43 -6.08
CA LEU A 30 -0.19 3.27 -4.62
C LEU A 30 -0.44 4.60 -3.90
N ILE A 31 0.21 5.68 -4.35
CA ILE A 31 0.00 7.02 -3.79
C ILE A 31 -1.44 7.48 -4.03
N ARG A 32 -1.99 7.26 -5.24
CA ARG A 32 -3.37 7.63 -5.56
C ARG A 32 -4.40 6.88 -4.71
N VAL A 33 -4.17 5.60 -4.44
CA VAL A 33 -5.03 4.81 -3.56
C VAL A 33 -5.10 5.43 -2.16
N ILE A 34 -3.96 5.83 -1.59
CA ILE A 34 -3.90 6.41 -0.23
C ILE A 34 -4.45 7.84 -0.20
N VAL A 35 -4.09 8.67 -1.19
CA VAL A 35 -4.54 10.08 -1.25
C VAL A 35 -6.02 10.18 -1.60
N GLY A 36 -6.60 9.19 -2.29
CA GLY A 36 -8.01 9.16 -2.64
C GLY A 36 -8.95 8.82 -1.48
N VAL A 37 -8.43 8.32 -0.36
CA VAL A 37 -9.25 7.84 0.77
C VAL A 37 -10.20 8.89 1.34
N PRO A 38 -9.78 10.15 1.58
CA PRO A 38 -10.67 11.21 2.08
C PRO A 38 -11.82 11.57 1.13
N GLY A 39 -11.68 11.28 -0.17
CA GLY A 39 -12.74 11.52 -1.16
C GLY A 39 -13.75 10.37 -1.26
N SER A 40 -13.56 9.28 -0.53
CA SER A 40 -14.47 8.13 -0.55
C SER A 40 -15.78 8.46 0.17
N PRO A 41 -16.96 8.07 -0.37
CA PRO A 41 -18.22 8.14 0.36
C PRO A 41 -18.22 7.33 1.67
N ALA A 42 -17.33 6.34 1.78
CA ALA A 42 -17.15 5.51 2.98
C ALA A 42 -16.09 6.05 3.95
N TYR A 43 -15.51 7.23 3.70
CA TYR A 43 -14.41 7.77 4.50
C TYR A 43 -14.77 7.89 5.98
N ASP A 44 -15.94 8.50 6.28
CA ASP A 44 -16.39 8.68 7.67
C ASP A 44 -16.61 7.35 8.38
N GLU A 45 -17.08 6.32 7.66
CA GLU A 45 -17.25 4.98 8.20
C GLU A 45 -15.90 4.31 8.51
N TYR A 46 -14.87 4.56 7.71
CA TYR A 46 -13.52 4.05 7.97
C TYR A 46 -12.79 4.80 9.08
N MET A 47 -13.14 6.05 9.36
CA MET A 47 -12.45 6.84 10.39
C MET A 47 -13.10 6.73 11.76
N ASN A 48 -14.44 6.64 11.81
CA ASN A 48 -15.22 6.72 13.05
C ASN A 48 -15.66 5.37 13.65
N ASP A 49 -15.54 4.27 12.89
CA ASP A 49 -15.80 2.92 13.39
C ASP A 49 -14.46 2.16 13.46
N ASP A 50 -14.03 1.83 14.67
CA ASP A 50 -12.73 1.19 14.93
C ASP A 50 -12.58 -0.17 14.24
N GLU A 51 -13.66 -0.94 14.14
CA GLU A 51 -13.65 -2.26 13.52
C GLU A 51 -13.55 -2.13 11.99
N ARG A 52 -14.31 -1.19 11.40
CA ARG A 52 -14.21 -0.85 9.98
C ARG A 52 -12.83 -0.28 9.64
N ARG A 53 -12.29 0.61 10.47
CA ARG A 53 -10.94 1.16 10.33
C ARG A 53 -9.91 0.05 10.29
N ARG A 54 -9.98 -0.89 11.25
CA ARG A 54 -9.08 -2.04 11.31
C ARG A 54 -9.17 -2.91 10.06
N ARG A 55 -10.37 -3.30 9.63
CA ARG A 55 -10.56 -4.09 8.40
C ARG A 55 -10.05 -3.36 7.16
N TYR A 56 -10.25 -2.05 7.09
CA TYR A 56 -9.77 -1.22 6.00
C TYR A 56 -8.24 -1.20 5.94
N LEU A 57 -7.56 -0.96 7.07
CA LEU A 57 -6.09 -0.95 7.14
C LEU A 57 -5.48 -2.33 6.81
N LEU A 58 -6.09 -3.42 7.29
CA LEU A 58 -5.68 -4.78 6.93
C LEU A 58 -5.85 -5.06 5.44
N SER A 59 -6.95 -4.57 4.85
CA SER A 59 -7.21 -4.70 3.41
C SER A 59 -6.21 -3.89 2.58
N LEU A 60 -5.92 -2.65 2.99
CA LEU A 60 -4.92 -1.79 2.36
C LEU A 60 -3.53 -2.42 2.39
N ARG A 61 -3.14 -3.02 3.53
CA ARG A 61 -1.91 -3.80 3.66
C ARG A 61 -1.85 -4.94 2.64
N GLY A 62 -2.95 -5.70 2.48
CA GLY A 62 -3.06 -6.76 1.48
C GLY A 62 -2.90 -6.25 0.05
N VAL A 63 -3.53 -5.12 -0.28
CA VAL A 63 -3.40 -4.48 -1.61
C VAL A 63 -1.97 -4.03 -1.87
N ILE A 64 -1.31 -3.39 -0.90
CA ILE A 64 0.09 -2.95 -1.03
C ILE A 64 1.00 -4.17 -1.25
N ALA A 65 0.84 -5.21 -0.42
CA ALA A 65 1.64 -6.43 -0.53
C ALA A 65 1.47 -7.12 -1.90
N GLY A 66 0.22 -7.31 -2.34
CA GLY A 66 -0.06 -7.88 -3.65
C GLY A 66 0.49 -7.04 -4.81
N THR A 67 0.42 -5.72 -4.69
CA THR A 67 0.93 -4.79 -5.72
C THR A 67 2.45 -4.83 -5.84
N LEU A 68 3.16 -4.99 -4.72
CA LEU A 68 4.62 -5.13 -4.70
C LEU A 68 5.09 -6.56 -5.02
N GLY A 69 4.16 -7.51 -5.16
CA GLY A 69 4.47 -8.91 -5.40
C GLY A 69 5.21 -9.56 -4.23
N ILE A 70 4.87 -9.16 -3.00
CA ILE A 70 5.41 -9.75 -1.76
C ILE A 70 4.35 -10.62 -1.09
N ASN A 71 4.80 -11.60 -0.32
CA ASN A 71 3.89 -12.40 0.47
C ASN A 71 3.34 -11.57 1.63
N SER A 72 2.02 -11.55 1.85
CA SER A 72 1.40 -10.77 2.93
C SER A 72 1.89 -11.17 4.33
N ASN A 73 2.42 -12.39 4.46
CA ASN A 73 3.03 -12.90 5.69
C ASN A 73 4.44 -12.34 5.95
N GLU A 74 5.13 -11.82 4.92
CA GLU A 74 6.46 -11.22 5.05
C GLU A 74 6.38 -9.73 5.39
N PHE A 75 5.21 -9.11 5.16
CA PHE A 75 4.99 -7.70 5.44
C PHE A 75 4.41 -7.48 6.84
N SER A 76 5.15 -7.76 7.92
CA SER A 76 4.69 -7.44 9.28
C SER A 76 5.04 -6.00 9.66
N VAL A 77 4.02 -5.13 9.78
CA VAL A 77 4.17 -3.90 10.57
C VAL A 77 3.98 -4.33 12.02
N TYR A 78 4.91 -3.96 12.91
CA TYR A 78 4.83 -4.26 14.34
C TYR A 78 3.43 -3.92 14.87
N ASP A 79 2.68 -4.94 15.27
CA ASP A 79 1.48 -4.78 16.06
C ASP A 79 1.95 -4.43 17.48
N GLU A 80 1.97 -3.15 17.82
CA GLU A 80 1.89 -2.69 19.23
C GLU A 80 0.42 -2.53 19.63
#